data_AF-A0A181CAD8-F1
#
_entry.id   AF-A0A181CAD8-F1
#
_cell.length_a   1.000
_cell.length_b   1.000
_cell.length_c   1.000
_cell.angle_alpha   90.00
_cell.angle_beta   90.00
_cell.angle_gamma   90.00
#
_symmetry.space_group_name_H-M   'P 1'
#
loop_
_entity.id
_entity.type
_entity.pdbx_description
1 polymer ?
#
loop_
_entity_poly.entity_id
_entity_poly.type
_entity_poly.pdbx_seq_one_letter_code
_entity_poly.pdbx_strand_id
1 'polypeptide(L)'
;MQQPFTCANARYRTDTGTGHPHGAGQARGSVLPAPLVTRADTGDTLWLEYVAGPEGRVFWLMWYDASGQPRLTHSAVMDRANMQVMLHRLSHGGHGPARPAVAAVSG
;
A
#
# COMPACT_ATOMS: atom_id res chain seq x y z
N MET A 1 -22.90 7.17 -13.37
CA MET A 1 -21.81 8.16 -13.43
C MET A 1 -20.55 7.50 -12.90
N GLN A 2 -19.44 7.50 -13.65
CA GLN A 2 -18.16 7.00 -13.11
C GLN A 2 -17.67 8.00 -12.06
N GLN A 3 -17.36 7.52 -10.86
CA GLN A 3 -16.69 8.35 -9.86
C GLN A 3 -15.26 8.69 -10.36
N PRO A 4 -14.78 9.92 -10.12
CA PRO A 4 -13.40 10.26 -10.36
C PRO A 4 -12.47 9.34 -9.54
N PHE A 5 -11.29 9.02 -10.08
CA PHE A 5 -10.29 8.19 -9.42
C PHE A 5 -8.91 8.80 -9.64
N THR A 6 -8.03 8.70 -8.64
CA THR A 6 -6.61 9.09 -8.78
C THR A 6 -5.78 7.98 -9.43
N CYS A 7 -6.12 6.72 -9.15
CA CYS A 7 -5.51 5.55 -9.76
C CYS A 7 -6.56 4.46 -10.08
N ALA A 8 -6.32 3.71 -11.15
CA ALA A 8 -7.14 2.56 -11.52
C ALA A 8 -6.30 1.48 -12.22
N ASN A 9 -6.72 0.22 -12.05
CA ASN A 9 -6.33 -0.89 -12.91
C ASN A 9 -7.58 -1.65 -13.40
N ALA A 10 -7.40 -2.82 -14.02
CA ALA A 10 -8.51 -3.60 -14.57
C ALA A 10 -9.59 -4.01 -13.54
N ARG A 11 -9.25 -4.07 -12.24
CA ARG A 11 -10.13 -4.57 -11.18
C ARG A 11 -10.46 -3.54 -10.10
N TYR A 12 -9.59 -2.55 -9.91
CA TYR A 12 -9.60 -1.67 -8.75
C TYR A 12 -9.51 -0.19 -9.15
N ARG A 13 -10.18 0.67 -8.38
CA ARG A 13 -10.14 2.12 -8.51
C ARG A 13 -10.10 2.76 -7.13
N THR A 14 -9.30 3.81 -6.97
CA THR A 14 -9.29 4.61 -5.73
C THR A 14 -10.69 5.19 -5.46
N ASP A 15 -11.17 5.06 -4.23
CA ASP A 15 -12.40 5.68 -3.76
C ASP A 15 -12.11 7.14 -3.35
N THR A 16 -12.37 8.08 -4.25
CA THR A 16 -12.18 9.52 -3.97
C THR A 16 -13.34 10.15 -3.19
N GLY A 17 -14.39 9.38 -2.88
CA GLY A 17 -15.50 9.83 -2.04
C GLY A 17 -15.16 9.83 -0.56
N THR A 18 -14.08 9.14 -0.17
CA THR A 18 -13.64 9.00 1.23
C THR A 18 -12.15 9.31 1.40
N GLY A 19 -11.68 9.26 2.65
CA GLY A 19 -10.26 9.47 2.97
C GLY A 19 -9.82 10.94 2.95
N HIS A 20 -8.51 11.14 2.94
CA HIS A 20 -7.83 12.42 2.92
C HIS A 20 -7.30 12.75 1.52
N PRO A 21 -7.04 14.04 1.21
CA PRO A 21 -6.41 14.42 -0.04
C PRO A 21 -4.90 14.13 -0.03
N HIS A 22 -4.32 13.87 -1.20
CA HIS A 22 -2.88 13.71 -1.39
C HIS A 22 -2.12 15.07 -1.36
N GLY A 23 -2.51 15.98 -0.46
CA GLY A 23 -2.02 17.35 -0.38
C GLY A 23 -3.06 18.40 -0.79
N ALA A 24 -2.68 19.67 -0.71
CA ALA A 24 -3.59 20.79 -0.96
C ALA A 24 -4.12 20.77 -2.41
N GLY A 25 -5.45 20.83 -2.56
CA GLY A 25 -6.12 20.85 -3.87
C GLY A 25 -6.12 19.50 -4.62
N GLN A 26 -5.55 18.44 -4.04
CA GLN A 26 -5.54 17.12 -4.66
C GLN A 26 -6.81 16.32 -4.34
N ALA A 27 -7.09 15.33 -5.18
CA ALA A 27 -8.20 14.41 -4.96
C ALA A 27 -8.01 13.60 -3.67
N ARG A 28 -9.14 13.21 -3.07
CA ARG A 28 -9.19 12.38 -1.86
C ARG A 28 -8.96 10.92 -2.20
N GLY A 29 -8.70 10.12 -1.18
CA GLY A 29 -8.68 8.67 -1.28
C GLY A 29 -7.70 8.02 -0.32
N SER A 30 -6.77 8.79 0.25
CA SER A 30 -5.80 8.24 1.20
C SER A 30 -6.45 7.92 2.55
N VAL A 31 -6.00 6.83 3.16
CA VAL A 31 -6.37 6.44 4.51
C VAL A 31 -5.75 7.41 5.54
N LEU A 32 -4.57 7.95 5.25
CA LEU A 32 -3.82 8.85 6.12
C LEU A 32 -3.64 10.23 5.46
N PRO A 33 -3.50 11.31 6.23
CA PRO A 33 -3.29 12.66 5.69
C PRO A 33 -1.87 12.91 5.15
N ALA A 34 -0.96 11.94 5.28
CA ALA A 34 0.45 12.03 4.89
C ALA A 34 0.91 10.69 4.29
N PRO A 35 1.98 10.67 3.47
CA PRO A 35 2.53 9.43 2.94
C PRO A 35 3.10 8.55 4.06
N LEU A 36 3.03 7.23 3.86
CA LEU A 36 3.68 6.24 4.72
C LEU A 36 5.21 6.33 4.62
N VAL A 37 5.72 6.61 3.41
CA VAL A 37 7.15 6.74 3.11
C VAL A 37 7.33 7.88 2.13
N THR A 38 8.36 8.70 2.35
CA THR A 38 8.90 9.64 1.37
C THR A 38 10.35 9.26 1.12
N ARG A 39 10.70 8.92 -0.12
CA ARG A 39 12.07 8.65 -0.54
C ARG A 39 12.81 9.96 -0.74
N ALA A 40 13.85 10.21 0.05
CA ALA A 40 14.59 11.47 0.01
C ALA A 40 15.41 11.65 -1.28
N ASP A 41 15.84 10.55 -1.90
CA ASP A 41 16.65 10.52 -3.11
C ASP A 41 15.82 10.73 -4.39
N THR A 42 14.64 10.12 -4.48
CA THR A 42 13.79 10.21 -5.67
C THR A 42 12.63 11.18 -5.54
N GLY A 43 12.22 11.53 -4.31
CA GLY A 43 10.97 12.25 -4.05
C GLY A 43 9.72 11.38 -4.18
N ASP A 44 9.86 10.08 -4.45
CA ASP A 44 8.72 9.17 -4.54
C ASP A 44 8.04 8.99 -3.18
N THR A 45 6.71 8.90 -3.18
CA THR A 45 5.90 8.74 -1.96
C THR A 45 5.06 7.48 -2.01
N LEU A 46 4.96 6.77 -0.89
CA LEU A 46 4.08 5.62 -0.72
C LEU A 46 2.86 6.04 0.07
N TRP A 47 1.68 5.78 -0.49
CA TRP A 47 0.40 6.08 0.14
C TRP A 47 -0.39 4.80 0.38
N LEU A 48 -1.31 4.89 1.33
CA LEU A 48 -2.32 3.88 1.55
C LEU A 48 -3.67 4.47 1.15
N GLU A 49 -4.37 3.82 0.22
CA GLU A 49 -5.63 4.32 -0.35
C GLU A 49 -6.81 3.40 -0.04
N TYR A 50 -8.00 4.00 0.08
CA TYR A 50 -9.26 3.28 -0.01
C TYR A 50 -9.56 2.94 -1.46
N VAL A 51 -9.99 1.71 -1.70
CA VAL A 51 -10.35 1.22 -3.03
C VAL A 51 -11.75 0.65 -2.99
N ALA A 52 -12.52 0.97 -4.03
CA ALA A 52 -13.75 0.27 -4.34
C ALA A 52 -13.41 -0.95 -5.22
N GLY A 53 -13.65 -2.15 -4.69
CA GLY A 53 -13.53 -3.41 -5.43
C GLY A 53 -14.80 -4.25 -5.30
N PRO A 54 -14.95 -5.30 -6.13
CA PRO A 54 -16.08 -6.22 -6.04
C PRO A 54 -16.12 -6.99 -4.72
N GLU A 55 -14.99 -7.09 -4.01
CA GLU A 55 -14.90 -7.68 -2.67
C GLU A 55 -15.32 -6.73 -1.54
N GLY A 56 -15.72 -5.50 -1.86
CA GLY A 56 -15.99 -4.44 -0.88
C GLY A 56 -14.79 -3.52 -0.68
N ARG A 57 -14.67 -2.93 0.52
CA ARG A 57 -13.63 -1.95 0.82
C ARG A 57 -12.30 -2.64 1.08
N VAL A 58 -11.37 -2.47 0.16
CA VAL A 58 -9.98 -2.94 0.24
C VAL A 58 -9.03 -1.74 0.30
N PHE A 59 -7.75 -2.02 0.54
CA PHE A 59 -6.69 -1.02 0.65
C PHE A 59 -5.66 -1.17 -0.47
N TRP A 60 -5.14 -0.07 -1.02
CA TRP A 60 -4.03 -0.07 -1.97
C TRP A 60 -2.81 0.60 -1.38
N LEU A 61 -1.69 -0.13 -1.35
CA LEU A 61 -0.37 0.47 -1.25
C LEU A 61 0.03 0.99 -2.64
N MET A 62 0.03 2.30 -2.82
CA MET A 62 0.28 2.97 -4.10
C MET A 62 1.50 3.87 -4.02
N TRP A 63 2.47 3.65 -4.91
CA TRP A 63 3.58 4.57 -5.09
C TRP A 63 3.18 5.71 -6.02
N TYR A 64 3.60 6.92 -5.68
CA TYR A 64 3.56 8.08 -6.55
C TYR A 64 4.97 8.59 -6.75
N ASP A 65 5.30 8.99 -7.97
CA ASP A 65 6.58 9.65 -8.21
C ASP A 65 6.61 11.11 -7.75
N ALA A 66 7.77 11.74 -7.83
CA ALA A 66 7.94 13.15 -7.45
C ALA A 66 7.03 14.13 -8.22
N SER A 67 6.49 13.73 -9.37
CA SER A 67 5.53 14.53 -10.14
C SER A 67 4.07 14.25 -9.75
N GLY A 68 3.83 13.31 -8.82
CA GLY A 68 2.51 12.89 -8.39
C GLY A 68 1.84 11.88 -9.33
N GLN A 69 2.61 11.18 -10.18
CA GLN A 69 2.06 10.14 -11.07
C GLN A 69 2.05 8.77 -10.37
N PRO A 70 0.94 8.01 -10.42
CA PRO A 70 0.87 6.70 -9.78
C PRO A 70 1.72 5.67 -10.52
N ARG A 71 2.45 4.84 -9.76
CA ARG A 71 3.24 3.71 -10.26
C ARG A 71 2.60 2.40 -9.80
N LEU A 72 1.96 1.71 -10.76
CA LEU A 72 1.36 0.40 -10.51
C LEU A 72 2.41 -0.68 -10.19
N THR A 73 3.63 -0.51 -10.69
CA THR A 73 4.76 -1.38 -10.36
C THR A 73 5.10 -1.24 -8.87
N HIS A 74 5.23 -2.38 -8.18
CA HIS A 74 5.42 -2.45 -6.73
C HIS A 74 4.24 -1.90 -5.89
N SER A 75 3.05 -1.79 -6.48
CA SER A 75 1.81 -1.53 -5.74
C SER A 75 1.15 -2.85 -5.31
N ALA A 76 0.33 -2.81 -4.25
CA ALA A 76 -0.38 -3.99 -3.76
C ALA A 76 -1.78 -3.64 -3.24
N VAL A 77 -2.78 -4.42 -3.65
CA VAL A 77 -4.14 -4.34 -3.09
C VAL A 77 -4.31 -5.45 -2.06
N MET A 78 -4.88 -5.12 -0.91
CA MET A 78 -5.14 -6.06 0.17
C MET A 78 -6.41 -5.72 0.94
N ASP A 79 -7.11 -6.74 1.40
CA ASP A 79 -8.21 -6.56 2.36
C ASP A 79 -7.68 -6.23 3.77
N ARG A 80 -8.61 -6.00 4.69
CA ARG A 80 -8.30 -5.67 6.08
C ARG A 80 -7.57 -6.79 6.83
N ALA A 81 -7.92 -8.05 6.59
CA ALA A 81 -7.32 -9.18 7.30
C ALA A 81 -5.84 -9.34 6.89
N ASN A 82 -5.56 -9.26 5.58
CA ASN A 82 -4.22 -9.31 5.03
C ASN A 82 -3.37 -8.11 5.48
N MET A 83 -3.96 -6.90 5.53
CA MET A 83 -3.30 -5.71 6.09
C MET A 83 -2.88 -5.93 7.55
N GLN A 84 -3.76 -6.49 8.38
CA GLN A 84 -3.45 -6.78 9.79
C GLN A 84 -2.31 -7.78 9.94
N VAL A 85 -2.30 -8.84 9.12
CA VAL A 85 -1.20 -9.82 9.11
C VAL A 85 0.12 -9.16 8.70
N MET A 86 0.11 -8.31 7.68
CA MET A 86 1.32 -7.59 7.22
C MET A 86 1.86 -6.69 8.34
N LEU A 87 1.01 -5.84 8.92
CA LEU A 87 1.40 -4.93 10.00
C LEU A 87 1.95 -5.70 11.20
N HIS A 88 1.28 -6.79 11.61
CA HIS A 88 1.77 -7.66 12.67
C HIS A 88 3.19 -8.18 12.37
N ARG A 89 3.44 -8.70 11.16
CA ARG A 89 4.77 -9.22 10.80
C ARG A 89 5.85 -8.14 10.78
N LEU A 90 5.51 -6.93 10.34
CA LEU A 90 6.46 -5.81 10.28
C LEU A 90 6.75 -5.22 11.66
N SER A 91 5.76 -5.15 12.55
CA SER A 91 5.93 -4.63 13.91
C SER A 91 6.74 -5.54 14.83
N HIS A 92 6.82 -6.83 14.54
CA HIS A 92 7.50 -7.82 15.39
C HIS A 92 8.93 -8.19 14.94
N GLY A 93 9.52 -7.47 13.97
CA GLY A 93 10.96 -7.54 13.67
C GLY A 93 11.56 -8.96 13.58
N GLY A 94 11.28 -9.71 12.51
CA GLY A 94 12.23 -10.68 11.97
C GLY A 94 12.77 -11.80 12.87
N HIS A 95 11.97 -12.42 13.73
CA HIS A 95 12.24 -13.79 14.22
C HIS A 95 11.12 -14.73 13.79
N GLY A 96 11.16 -15.13 12.51
CA GLY A 96 10.60 -16.44 12.16
C GLY A 96 11.33 -17.52 12.97
N PRO A 97 10.71 -18.69 13.23
CA PRO A 97 11.40 -19.76 13.95
C PRO A 97 12.75 -20.05 13.27
N ALA A 98 13.82 -20.10 14.07
CA ALA A 98 15.16 -20.41 13.60
C ALA A 98 15.11 -21.68 12.73
N ARG A 99 15.70 -21.64 11.54
CA ARG A 99 15.88 -22.85 10.71
C ARG A 99 16.61 -23.88 11.58
N PRO A 100 16.15 -25.14 11.64
CA PRO A 100 16.90 -26.16 12.36
C PRO A 100 18.30 -26.26 11.75
N ALA A 101 19.32 -26.19 12.60
CA ALA A 101 20.69 -26.41 12.19
C ALA A 101 20.78 -27.81 11.57
N VAL A 102 21.21 -27.87 10.31
CA VAL A 102 21.55 -29.14 9.68
C VAL A 102 22.80 -29.64 10.40
N ALA A 103 22.67 -30.75 11.13
CA ALA A 103 23.80 -31.42 11.74
C ALA A 103 24.77 -31.82 10.62
N ALA A 104 25.97 -31.23 10.62
CA ALA A 104 27.06 -31.70 9.79
C ALA A 104 27.46 -33.09 10.29
N VAL A 105 27.21 -34.11 9.47
CA VAL A 105 27.80 -35.43 9.67
C VAL A 105 29.25 -35.33 9.22
N SER A 106 30.18 -35.37 10.18
CA SER A 106 31.60 -35.56 9.89
C SER A 106 31.85 -37.02 9.56
N GLY A 107 32.41 -37.27 8.37
CA GLY A 107 33.07 -38.52 8.01
C GLY A 107 34.58 -38.40 8.13
#